data_AF-A0A0H5Q202-F1
#
_entry.id   AF-A0A0H5Q202-F1
#
_cell.length_a   1.000
_cell.length_b   1.000
_cell.length_c   1.000
_cell.angle_alpha   90.00
_cell.angle_beta   90.00
_cell.angle_gamma   90.00
#
_symmetry.space_group_name_H-M   'P 1'
#
loop_
_entity.id
_entity.type
_entity.pdbx_description
1 polymer ?
#
loop_
_entity_poly.entity_id
_entity_poly.type
_entity_poly.pdbx_seq_one_letter_code
_entity_poly.pdbx_strand_id
1 'polypeptide(L)'
;MVTLSLKKLLENGIELIAKDEVFAKVVNWNKYFISNHGRLIHKNCKGKYRIVNPSITSGGYLTYTLSKPARTYNGKKVRDANGNIKTQIKCNSAQNMVARMFVYNPYPRMQYAIEDLQAHHKDRNRQNNYYKNLMWLSTEDHGFVHRIKRIAIYNSETCKYRCYNDIESILKKIRMNIFEFRKTVKLMDREKMTVKDGQWIVYLINGVYVSIEYYSKK
;
A
#
# COMPACT_ATOMS: atom_id res chain seq x y z
N MET A 1 5.81 -6.61 -16.25
CA MET A 1 4.80 -5.52 -16.10
C MET A 1 4.76 -4.73 -17.40
N VAL A 2 3.58 -4.43 -17.94
CA VAL A 2 3.47 -3.62 -19.18
C VAL A 2 3.37 -2.14 -18.81
N THR A 3 4.30 -1.33 -19.28
CA THR A 3 4.37 0.11 -19.01
C THR A 3 4.06 0.94 -20.26
N LEU A 4 3.60 2.18 -20.05
CA LEU A 4 3.41 3.15 -21.12
C LEU A 4 4.76 3.82 -21.45
N SER A 5 5.07 4.00 -22.74
CA SER A 5 6.31 4.63 -23.17
C SER A 5 6.28 6.15 -23.00
N LEU A 6 7.44 6.76 -22.78
CA LEU A 6 7.59 8.22 -22.67
C LEU A 6 7.09 8.94 -23.93
N LYS A 7 7.38 8.40 -25.12
CA LYS A 7 6.88 8.93 -26.40
C LYS A 7 5.35 9.12 -26.40
N LYS A 8 4.60 8.12 -25.93
CA LYS A 8 3.12 8.18 -25.87
C LYS A 8 2.63 9.23 -24.87
N LEU A 9 3.34 9.43 -23.77
CA LEU A 9 2.99 10.46 -22.79
C LEU A 9 3.16 11.86 -23.39
N LEU A 10 4.31 12.11 -24.03
CA LEU A 10 4.62 13.39 -24.69
C LEU A 10 3.64 13.71 -25.82
N GLU A 11 3.32 12.75 -26.69
CA GLU A 11 2.32 12.90 -27.76
C GLU A 11 0.91 13.27 -27.24
N ASN A 12 0.64 12.98 -25.97
CA ASN A 12 -0.64 13.30 -25.32
C ASN A 12 -0.55 14.49 -24.35
N GLY A 13 0.59 15.19 -24.31
CA GLY A 13 0.82 16.34 -23.42
C GLY A 13 0.81 15.97 -21.94
N ILE A 14 1.26 14.75 -21.59
CA ILE A 14 1.32 14.27 -20.21
C ILE A 14 2.77 14.33 -19.73
N GLU A 15 3.03 15.27 -18.83
CA GLU A 15 4.35 15.41 -18.19
C GLU A 15 4.47 14.52 -16.95
N LEU A 16 5.69 14.02 -16.71
CA LEU A 16 6.03 13.28 -15.50
C LEU A 16 6.18 14.24 -14.32
N ILE A 17 5.72 13.83 -13.13
CA ILE A 17 5.92 14.63 -11.89
C ILE A 17 7.25 14.30 -11.19
N ALA A 18 7.89 13.21 -11.58
CA ALA A 18 9.17 12.76 -11.06
C ALA A 18 9.94 11.99 -12.12
N LYS A 19 11.27 12.00 -12.02
CA LYS A 19 12.17 11.27 -12.95
C LYS A 19 11.91 9.76 -12.97
N ASP A 20 11.48 9.20 -11.83
CA ASP A 20 11.20 7.77 -11.68
C ASP A 20 9.74 7.41 -11.94
N GLU A 21 8.92 8.35 -12.43
CA GLU A 21 7.50 8.07 -12.64
C GLU A 21 7.28 7.19 -13.87
N VAL A 22 6.62 6.05 -13.65
CA VAL A 22 6.28 5.08 -14.69
C VAL A 22 4.81 4.68 -14.57
N PHE A 23 4.10 4.64 -15.69
CA PHE A 23 2.69 4.24 -15.75
C PHE A 23 2.56 2.78 -16.16
N ALA A 24 2.05 1.94 -15.25
CA ALA A 24 1.83 0.52 -15.50
C ALA A 24 0.37 0.21 -15.77
N LYS A 25 0.12 -0.70 -16.72
CA LYS A 25 -1.23 -1.16 -17.06
C LYS A 25 -1.89 -1.84 -15.86
N VAL A 26 -3.05 -1.34 -15.43
CA VAL A 26 -3.78 -1.89 -14.28
C VAL A 26 -4.27 -3.31 -14.59
N VAL A 27 -3.99 -4.26 -13.68
CA VAL A 27 -4.39 -5.67 -13.82
C VAL A 27 -5.90 -5.77 -14.06
N ASN A 28 -6.31 -6.52 -15.09
CA ASN A 28 -7.69 -6.68 -15.52
C ASN A 28 -8.40 -5.42 -16.04
N TRP A 29 -7.73 -4.27 -16.18
CA TRP A 29 -8.33 -3.00 -16.62
C TRP A 29 -7.54 -2.40 -17.78
N ASN A 30 -7.72 -2.96 -18.97
CA ASN A 30 -6.84 -2.72 -20.13
C ASN A 30 -6.72 -1.28 -20.63
N LYS A 31 -7.68 -0.40 -20.29
CA LYS A 31 -7.68 1.01 -20.68
C LYS A 31 -7.08 1.93 -19.63
N TYR A 32 -6.64 1.39 -18.49
CA TYR A 32 -6.18 2.18 -17.36
C TYR A 32 -4.71 1.89 -17.04
N PHE A 33 -3.96 2.94 -16.72
CA PHE A 33 -2.57 2.86 -16.35
C PHE A 33 -2.35 3.68 -15.08
N ILE A 34 -1.81 3.07 -14.03
CA ILE A 34 -1.52 3.73 -12.75
C ILE A 34 -0.03 4.00 -12.65
N SER A 35 0.37 5.21 -12.25
CA SER A 35 1.77 5.48 -11.98
C SER A 35 2.21 4.95 -10.62
N ASN A 36 3.50 4.72 -10.45
CA ASN A 36 4.12 4.43 -9.15
C ASN A 36 4.00 5.58 -8.12
N HIS A 37 3.44 6.73 -8.54
CA HIS A 37 3.08 7.87 -7.69
C HIS A 37 1.56 8.01 -7.47
N GLY A 38 0.74 7.12 -8.05
CA GLY A 38 -0.70 7.09 -7.83
C GLY A 38 -1.54 7.96 -8.78
N ARG A 39 -0.96 8.48 -9.89
CA ARG A 39 -1.72 9.16 -10.96
C ARG A 39 -2.29 8.13 -11.93
N LEU A 40 -3.56 8.27 -12.30
CA LEU A 40 -4.22 7.35 -13.23
C LEU A 40 -4.36 7.97 -14.63
N ILE A 41 -4.05 7.20 -15.66
CA ILE A 41 -4.33 7.51 -17.07
C ILE A 41 -5.42 6.59 -17.59
N HIS A 42 -6.35 7.15 -18.36
CA HIS A 42 -7.32 6.42 -19.16
C HIS A 42 -7.03 6.57 -20.67
N LYS A 43 -7.03 5.44 -21.38
CA LYS A 43 -6.95 5.35 -22.85
C LYS A 43 -8.37 5.26 -23.43
N ASN A 44 -8.78 6.27 -24.18
CA ASN A 44 -10.08 6.26 -24.84
C ASN A 44 -10.11 5.31 -26.07
N CYS A 45 -11.28 5.13 -26.67
CA CYS A 45 -11.45 4.26 -27.85
C CYS A 45 -10.70 4.75 -29.09
N LYS A 46 -10.42 6.06 -29.19
CA LYS A 46 -9.63 6.67 -30.27
C LYS A 46 -8.11 6.57 -30.03
N GLY A 47 -7.68 5.90 -28.96
CA GLY A 47 -6.27 5.74 -28.62
C GLY A 47 -5.62 6.91 -27.89
N LYS A 48 -6.35 7.99 -27.59
CA LYS A 48 -5.84 9.14 -26.82
C LYS A 48 -5.76 8.81 -25.32
N TYR A 49 -4.68 9.22 -24.68
CA TYR A 49 -4.43 9.05 -23.26
C TYR A 49 -4.73 10.36 -22.52
N ARG A 50 -5.34 10.28 -21.34
CA ARG A 50 -5.61 11.45 -20.48
C ARG A 50 -5.43 11.09 -19.01
N ILE A 51 -4.91 12.03 -18.23
CA ILE A 51 -4.92 11.95 -16.76
C ILE A 51 -6.37 11.99 -16.28
N VAL A 52 -6.67 11.13 -15.30
CA VAL A 52 -7.94 11.07 -14.60
C VAL A 52 -7.77 11.79 -13.28
N ASN A 53 -8.68 12.68 -12.93
CA ASN A 53 -8.69 13.31 -11.62
C ASN A 53 -9.25 12.34 -10.58
N PRO A 54 -8.57 12.14 -9.44
CA PRO A 54 -9.10 11.32 -8.35
C PRO A 54 -10.25 12.01 -7.63
N SER A 55 -11.10 11.22 -6.98
CA SER A 55 -11.96 11.68 -5.90
C SER A 55 -11.25 11.49 -4.56
N ILE A 56 -11.58 12.29 -3.55
CA ILE A 56 -11.05 12.15 -2.19
C ILE A 56 -12.18 11.63 -1.30
N THR A 57 -11.94 10.52 -0.60
CA THR A 57 -12.93 9.98 0.36
C THR A 57 -13.00 10.83 1.62
N SER A 58 -14.03 10.65 2.45
CA SER A 58 -14.09 11.25 3.79
C SER A 58 -12.88 10.88 4.66
N GLY A 59 -12.31 9.70 4.42
CA GLY A 59 -11.06 9.26 5.02
C GLY A 59 -9.80 9.87 4.38
N GLY A 60 -9.88 10.77 3.42
CA GLY A 60 -8.72 11.41 2.80
C GLY A 60 -7.93 10.54 1.81
N TYR A 61 -8.47 9.38 1.40
CA TYR A 61 -7.83 8.54 0.39
C TYR A 61 -8.21 8.99 -1.02
N LEU A 62 -7.24 8.96 -1.94
CA LEU A 62 -7.51 9.14 -3.36
C LEU A 62 -8.16 7.89 -3.94
N THR A 63 -9.24 8.06 -4.70
CA THR A 63 -9.95 6.97 -5.38
C THR A 63 -10.22 7.29 -6.83
N TYR A 64 -10.33 6.23 -7.63
CA TYR A 64 -10.66 6.31 -9.04
C TYR A 64 -11.76 5.32 -9.38
N THR A 65 -12.67 5.74 -10.25
CA THR A 65 -13.70 4.88 -10.82
C THR A 65 -13.22 4.32 -12.16
N LEU A 66 -13.04 3.02 -12.21
CA LEU A 66 -12.68 2.30 -13.42
C LEU A 66 -13.93 1.65 -14.01
N SER A 67 -14.12 1.75 -15.33
CA SER A 67 -15.26 1.17 -16.02
C SER A 67 -14.83 0.36 -17.24
N LYS A 68 -15.55 -0.75 -17.49
CA LYS A 68 -15.48 -1.48 -18.75
C LYS A 68 -16.79 -1.33 -19.49
N PRO A 69 -16.74 -1.24 -20.83
CA PRO A 69 -17.94 -1.35 -21.63
C PRO A 69 -18.60 -2.71 -21.37
N ALA A 70 -19.93 -2.73 -21.48
CA ALA A 70 -20.69 -3.97 -21.44
C ALA A 70 -20.19 -4.93 -22.51
N ARG A 71 -20.08 -6.22 -22.17
CA ARG A 71 -19.79 -7.25 -23.17
C ARG A 71 -20.96 -7.37 -24.13
N THR A 72 -20.67 -7.70 -25.37
CA THR A 72 -21.68 -8.00 -26.39
C THR A 72 -21.61 -9.47 -26.75
N TYR A 73 -22.77 -10.11 -26.90
CA TYR A 73 -22.92 -11.47 -27.41
C TYR A 73 -23.99 -11.44 -28.51
N ASN A 74 -23.67 -11.96 -29.69
CA ASN A 74 -24.53 -11.88 -30.89
C ASN A 74 -25.05 -10.46 -31.16
N GLY A 75 -24.16 -9.45 -31.09
CA GLY A 75 -24.51 -8.04 -31.32
C GLY A 75 -25.31 -7.36 -30.20
N LYS A 76 -25.77 -8.09 -29.17
CA LYS A 76 -26.55 -7.55 -28.05
C LYS A 76 -25.70 -7.41 -26.79
N LYS A 77 -25.90 -6.34 -26.02
CA LYS A 77 -25.24 -6.17 -24.71
C LYS A 77 -25.73 -7.25 -23.75
N VAL A 78 -24.79 -7.92 -23.08
CA VAL A 78 -25.08 -8.94 -22.06
C VAL A 78 -25.83 -8.28 -20.90
N ARG A 79 -26.88 -8.96 -20.42
CA ARG A 79 -27.72 -8.51 -19.31
C ARG A 79 -27.55 -9.43 -18.09
N ASP A 80 -27.83 -8.92 -16.89
CA ASP A 80 -27.93 -9.71 -15.67
C ASP A 80 -29.33 -10.37 -15.54
N ALA A 81 -29.55 -11.12 -14.45
CA ALA A 81 -30.81 -11.81 -14.19
C ALA A 81 -32.01 -10.85 -14.07
N ASN A 82 -31.76 -9.57 -13.76
CA ASN A 82 -32.78 -8.53 -13.62
C ASN A 82 -33.00 -7.75 -14.93
N GLY A 83 -32.35 -8.17 -16.02
CA GLY A 83 -32.44 -7.50 -17.33
C GLY A 83 -31.59 -6.24 -17.46
N ASN A 84 -30.76 -5.87 -16.47
CA ASN A 84 -29.90 -4.69 -16.58
C ASN A 84 -28.65 -4.99 -17.39
N ILE A 85 -28.12 -3.98 -18.10
CA ILE A 85 -26.87 -4.13 -18.86
C ILE A 85 -25.73 -4.44 -17.90
N LYS A 86 -25.05 -5.56 -18.11
CA LYS A 86 -23.91 -5.98 -17.29
C LYS A 86 -22.69 -5.12 -17.60
N THR A 87 -22.52 -4.03 -16.85
CA THR A 87 -21.31 -3.21 -16.84
C THR A 87 -20.39 -3.63 -15.69
N GLN A 88 -19.07 -3.49 -15.86
CA GLN A 88 -18.13 -3.64 -14.76
C GLN A 88 -17.61 -2.27 -14.38
N ILE A 89 -18.06 -1.76 -13.25
CA ILE A 89 -17.59 -0.51 -12.65
C ILE A 89 -16.98 -0.86 -11.30
N LYS A 90 -15.79 -0.34 -11.01
CA LYS A 90 -15.14 -0.54 -9.71
C LYS A 90 -14.45 0.74 -9.26
N CYS A 91 -14.83 1.22 -8.09
CA CYS A 91 -14.07 2.24 -7.38
C CYS A 91 -12.87 1.55 -6.69
N ASN A 92 -11.66 2.01 -6.97
CA ASN A 92 -10.45 1.52 -6.31
C ASN A 92 -9.65 2.70 -5.76
N SER A 93 -9.03 2.51 -4.61
CA SER A 93 -8.12 3.50 -4.05
C SER A 93 -6.77 3.49 -4.77
N ALA A 94 -6.13 4.65 -4.86
CA ALA A 94 -4.86 4.83 -5.51
C ALA A 94 -3.78 3.93 -4.87
N GLN A 95 -3.67 3.93 -3.53
CA GLN A 95 -2.69 3.11 -2.82
C GLN A 95 -2.80 1.62 -3.12
N ASN A 96 -4.03 1.09 -3.20
CA ASN A 96 -4.23 -0.34 -3.47
C ASN A 96 -3.85 -0.68 -4.92
N MET A 97 -4.14 0.21 -5.87
CA MET A 97 -3.70 0.03 -7.26
C MET A 97 -2.18 0.13 -7.38
N VAL A 98 -1.55 1.12 -6.76
CA VAL A 98 -0.09 1.26 -6.76
C VAL A 98 0.57 0.04 -6.12
N ALA A 99 0.11 -0.37 -4.94
CA ALA A 99 0.69 -1.50 -4.23
C ALA A 99 0.58 -2.81 -5.02
N ARG A 100 -0.55 -3.04 -5.70
CA ARG A 100 -0.75 -4.23 -6.56
C ARG A 100 0.21 -4.28 -7.74
N MET A 101 0.65 -3.11 -8.24
CA MET A 101 1.51 -3.02 -9.40
C MET A 101 2.99 -2.95 -9.05
N PHE A 102 3.36 -2.27 -7.96
CA PHE A 102 4.73 -1.83 -7.70
C PHE A 102 5.32 -2.27 -6.36
N VAL A 103 4.51 -2.83 -5.44
CA VAL A 103 4.96 -3.16 -4.08
C VAL A 103 5.04 -4.66 -3.91
N TYR A 104 6.19 -5.13 -3.41
CA TYR A 104 6.38 -6.53 -3.06
C TYR A 104 5.45 -6.93 -1.91
N ASN A 105 4.73 -8.03 -2.11
CA ASN A 105 3.87 -8.62 -1.08
C ASN A 105 4.66 -9.67 -0.29
N PRO A 106 4.96 -9.45 1.01
CA PRO A 106 5.69 -10.39 1.83
C PRO A 106 4.82 -11.56 2.35
N TYR A 107 3.50 -11.52 2.17
CA TYR A 107 2.60 -12.55 2.69
C TYR A 107 2.57 -13.79 1.80
N PRO A 108 2.56 -15.00 2.40
CA PRO A 108 2.46 -16.25 1.64
C PRO A 108 1.08 -16.38 0.99
N ARG A 109 1.07 -16.55 -0.34
CA ARG A 109 -0.16 -16.60 -1.15
C ARG A 109 -1.11 -17.74 -0.81
N MET A 110 -0.61 -18.82 -0.19
CA MET A 110 -1.44 -19.95 0.24
C MET A 110 -2.30 -19.61 1.47
N GLN A 111 -1.92 -18.59 2.26
CA GLN A 111 -2.63 -18.20 3.48
C GLN A 111 -3.38 -16.88 3.34
N TYR A 112 -2.92 -15.99 2.46
CA TYR A 112 -3.50 -14.66 2.28
C TYR A 112 -3.81 -14.40 0.81
N ALA A 113 -5.08 -14.15 0.48
CA ALA A 113 -5.42 -13.59 -0.82
C ALA A 113 -5.03 -12.10 -0.85
N ILE A 114 -4.71 -11.57 -2.03
CA ILE A 114 -4.36 -10.15 -2.18
C ILE A 114 -5.57 -9.24 -1.88
N GLU A 115 -6.77 -9.79 -1.91
CA GLU A 115 -8.02 -9.15 -1.51
C GLU A 115 -8.12 -8.95 0.01
N ASP A 116 -7.43 -9.77 0.80
CA ASP A 116 -7.43 -9.71 2.27
C ASP A 116 -6.36 -8.75 2.82
N LEU A 117 -5.52 -8.22 1.94
CA LEU A 117 -4.42 -7.33 2.27
C LEU A 117 -4.76 -5.87 1.95
N GLN A 118 -4.19 -4.96 2.73
CA GLN A 118 -4.37 -3.53 2.61
C GLN A 118 -3.02 -2.84 2.40
N ALA A 119 -2.99 -1.86 1.49
CA ALA A 119 -1.81 -1.02 1.31
C ALA A 119 -1.78 0.06 2.42
N HIS A 120 -0.73 0.04 3.22
CA HIS A 120 -0.50 0.96 4.34
C HIS A 120 0.48 2.07 3.96
N HIS A 121 0.13 3.32 4.27
CA HIS A 121 1.00 4.50 4.13
C HIS A 121 1.93 4.61 5.34
N LYS A 122 3.24 4.39 5.12
CA LYS A 122 4.27 4.40 6.16
C LYS A 122 4.38 5.76 6.87
N ASP A 123 4.22 6.85 6.12
CA ASP A 123 4.24 8.23 6.62
C ASP A 123 2.89 8.72 7.18
N ARG A 124 1.85 7.87 7.16
CA ARG A 124 0.46 8.20 7.55
C ARG A 124 -0.22 9.27 6.70
N ASN A 125 0.41 9.73 5.62
CA ASN A 125 -0.20 10.62 4.65
C ASN A 125 -0.94 9.81 3.58
N ARG A 126 -2.27 9.77 3.70
CA ARG A 126 -3.17 8.99 2.82
C ARG A 126 -3.16 9.43 1.35
N GLN A 127 -2.59 10.60 1.05
CA GLN A 127 -2.45 11.11 -0.31
C GLN A 127 -1.06 10.84 -0.91
N ASN A 128 -0.05 10.49 -0.10
CA ASN A 128 1.27 10.12 -0.58
C ASN A 128 1.29 8.67 -1.09
N ASN A 129 0.81 8.47 -2.32
CA ASN A 129 0.69 7.16 -2.96
C ASN A 129 1.97 6.72 -3.69
N TYR A 130 3.14 7.29 -3.35
CA TYR A 130 4.41 6.82 -3.88
C TYR A 130 4.69 5.39 -3.41
N TYR A 131 5.01 4.48 -4.33
CA TYR A 131 5.11 3.05 -4.03
C TYR A 131 6.05 2.70 -2.88
N LYS A 132 7.17 3.44 -2.70
CA LYS A 132 8.09 3.22 -1.57
C LYS A 132 7.50 3.60 -0.22
N ASN A 133 6.52 4.50 -0.19
CA ASN A 133 5.76 4.87 1.00
C ASN A 133 4.68 3.83 1.36
N LEU A 134 4.45 2.84 0.50
CA LEU A 134 3.43 1.82 0.72
C LEU A 134 4.05 0.49 1.16
N MET A 135 3.31 -0.27 1.95
CA MET A 135 3.59 -1.67 2.23
C MET A 135 2.28 -2.46 2.36
N TRP A 136 2.33 -3.75 2.06
CA TRP A 136 1.20 -4.64 2.28
C TRP A 136 1.10 -5.03 3.75
N LEU A 137 -0.11 -4.99 4.31
CA LEU A 137 -0.44 -5.47 5.65
C LEU A 137 -1.73 -6.31 5.59
N SER A 138 -1.80 -7.38 6.38
CA SER A 138 -3.07 -8.02 6.72
C SER A 138 -3.88 -7.11 7.66
N THR A 139 -5.19 -7.36 7.80
CA THR A 139 -6.03 -6.61 8.76
C THR A 139 -5.47 -6.65 10.19
N GLU A 140 -4.96 -7.80 10.63
CA GLU A 140 -4.37 -7.95 11.96
C GLU A 140 -3.07 -7.14 12.11
N ASP A 141 -2.18 -7.23 11.13
CA ASP A 141 -0.89 -6.53 11.16
C ASP A 141 -1.09 -5.02 11.02
N HIS A 142 -2.08 -4.60 10.23
CA HIS A 142 -2.48 -3.20 10.14
C HIS A 142 -2.95 -2.68 11.50
N GLY A 143 -3.82 -3.42 12.21
CA GLY A 143 -4.23 -3.09 13.57
C GLY A 143 -3.06 -3.06 14.57
N PHE A 144 -2.08 -3.95 14.42
CA PHE A 144 -0.84 -3.92 15.22
C PHE A 144 -0.02 -2.65 14.97
N VAL A 145 0.26 -2.33 13.70
CA VAL A 145 1.04 -1.14 13.32
C VAL A 145 0.36 0.17 13.76
N HIS A 146 -0.97 0.26 13.66
CA HIS A 146 -1.72 1.45 14.08
C HIS A 146 -1.62 1.75 15.58
N ARG A 147 -1.36 0.74 16.42
CA ARG A 147 -1.18 0.93 17.87
C ARG A 147 0.21 1.47 18.22
N ILE A 148 1.18 1.34 17.32
CA ILE A 148 2.55 1.80 17.53
C ILE A 148 2.58 3.32 17.35
N LYS A 149 2.96 4.02 18.42
CA LYS A 149 3.15 5.47 18.41
C LYS A 149 4.53 5.82 17.87
N ARG A 150 5.58 5.20 18.43
CA ARG A 150 6.98 5.33 17.98
C ARG A 150 7.66 3.97 18.03
N ILE A 151 8.66 3.80 17.18
CA ILE A 151 9.51 2.61 17.16
C ILE A 151 10.98 3.04 17.04
N ALA A 152 11.86 2.35 17.76
CA ALA A 152 13.26 2.69 17.85
C ALA A 152 14.15 1.46 17.99
N ILE A 153 15.45 1.65 17.79
CA ILE A 153 16.47 0.71 18.25
C ILE A 153 17.13 1.31 19.49
N TYR A 154 17.18 0.54 20.56
CA TYR A 154 17.87 0.89 21.79
C TYR A 154 19.32 0.38 21.75
N ASN A 155 20.25 1.24 22.12
CA ASN A 155 21.66 0.88 22.30
C ASN A 155 21.93 0.76 23.80
N SER A 156 22.25 -0.45 24.26
CA SER A 156 22.48 -0.76 25.68
C SER A 156 23.77 -0.17 26.25
N GLU A 157 24.77 0.09 25.42
CA GLU A 157 26.06 0.66 25.85
C GLU A 157 25.95 2.17 26.08
N THR A 158 25.21 2.86 25.22
CA THR A 158 25.05 4.32 25.25
C THR A 158 23.75 4.77 25.93
N CYS A 159 22.84 3.85 26.23
CA CYS A 159 21.49 4.09 26.75
C CYS A 159 20.65 5.05 25.87
N LYS A 160 20.89 5.07 24.56
CA LYS A 160 20.20 5.97 23.61
C LYS A 160 19.25 5.21 22.68
N TYR A 161 18.17 5.90 22.30
CA TYR A 161 17.21 5.43 21.31
C TYR A 161 17.45 6.09 19.96
N ARG A 162 17.49 5.28 18.90
CA ARG A 162 17.41 5.75 17.52
C ARG A 162 16.00 5.51 16.98
N CYS A 163 15.19 6.56 16.93
CA CYS A 163 13.82 6.49 16.40
C CYS A 163 13.81 6.31 14.88
N TYR A 164 12.81 5.61 14.38
CA TYR A 164 12.53 5.44 12.96
C TYR A 164 11.14 5.95 12.63
N ASN A 165 10.98 6.50 11.43
CA ASN A 165 9.72 7.05 10.97
C ASN A 165 8.73 5.97 10.50
N ASP A 166 9.25 4.79 10.15
CA ASP A 166 8.47 3.68 9.63
C ASP A 166 8.96 2.34 10.17
N ILE A 167 8.02 1.39 10.28
CA ILE A 167 8.31 0.05 10.79
C ILE A 167 9.17 -0.77 9.83
N GLU A 168 9.04 -0.57 8.51
CA GLU A 168 9.76 -1.35 7.50
C GLU A 168 11.28 -1.15 7.60
N SER A 169 11.73 0.07 7.94
CA SER A 169 13.14 0.37 8.19
C SER A 169 13.74 -0.48 9.32
N ILE A 170 12.97 -0.75 10.38
CA ILE A 170 13.41 -1.61 11.49
C ILE A 170 13.36 -3.07 11.08
N LEU A 171 12.28 -3.51 10.43
CA LEU A 171 12.12 -4.87 9.90
C LEU A 171 13.29 -5.29 9.01
N LYS A 172 13.76 -4.39 8.14
CA LYS A 172 14.96 -4.61 7.31
C LYS A 172 16.23 -4.82 8.14
N LYS A 173 16.40 -4.08 9.24
CA LYS A 173 17.57 -4.18 10.12
C LYS A 173 17.60 -5.49 10.91
N ILE A 174 16.44 -5.92 11.40
CA ILE A 174 16.31 -7.21 12.12
C ILE A 174 16.12 -8.40 11.17
N ARG A 175 16.10 -8.16 9.85
CA ARG A 175 15.92 -9.16 8.77
C ARG A 175 14.67 -10.02 8.97
N MET A 176 13.54 -9.37 9.22
CA MET A 176 12.27 -10.02 9.54
C MET A 176 11.12 -9.37 8.76
N ASN A 177 10.09 -10.13 8.38
CA ASN A 177 8.88 -9.53 7.83
C ASN A 177 7.89 -9.11 8.94
N ILE A 178 6.87 -8.33 8.58
CA ILE A 178 5.92 -7.79 9.57
C ILE A 178 5.12 -8.87 10.32
N PHE A 179 4.79 -9.96 9.62
CA PHE A 179 4.02 -11.06 10.18
C PHE A 179 4.82 -11.81 11.24
N GLU A 180 6.08 -12.13 10.95
CA GLU A 180 7.04 -12.70 11.90
C GLU A 180 7.24 -11.75 13.08
N PHE A 181 7.47 -10.46 12.82
CA PHE A 181 7.71 -9.48 13.86
C PHE A 181 6.56 -9.37 14.85
N ARG A 182 5.31 -9.28 14.37
CA ARG A 182 4.14 -9.24 15.25
C ARG A 182 4.05 -10.52 16.10
N LYS A 183 4.28 -11.70 15.51
CA LYS A 183 4.27 -12.97 16.23
C LYS A 183 5.35 -13.00 17.31
N THR A 184 6.57 -12.61 16.97
CA THR A 184 7.70 -12.53 17.91
C THR A 184 7.40 -11.58 19.06
N VAL A 185 6.93 -10.36 18.79
CA VAL A 185 6.55 -9.39 19.82
C VAL A 185 5.47 -9.95 20.75
N LYS A 186 4.49 -10.69 20.20
CA LYS A 186 3.43 -11.34 21.00
C LYS A 186 3.97 -12.47 21.89
N LEU A 187 4.89 -13.28 21.37
CA LEU A 187 5.49 -14.40 22.13
C LEU A 187 6.41 -13.89 23.24
N MET A 188 7.20 -12.86 22.95
CA MET A 188 8.17 -12.27 23.88
C MET A 188 7.52 -11.31 24.89
N ASP A 189 6.18 -11.19 24.92
CA ASP A 189 5.52 -10.22 25.80
C ASP A 189 5.75 -10.51 27.30
N ARG A 190 6.12 -11.74 27.66
CA ARG A 190 6.50 -12.13 29.03
C ARG A 190 7.97 -11.82 29.37
N GLU A 191 8.81 -11.70 28.35
CA GLU A 191 10.26 -11.49 28.45
C GLU A 191 10.65 -10.03 28.12
N LYS A 192 9.65 -9.16 27.93
CA LYS A 192 9.86 -7.76 27.60
C LYS A 192 10.54 -7.02 28.75
N MET A 193 11.47 -6.15 28.39
CA MET A 193 12.09 -5.23 29.33
C MET A 193 11.36 -3.89 29.27
N THR A 194 11.01 -3.34 30.43
CA THR A 194 10.56 -1.95 30.54
C THR A 194 11.74 -1.12 31.02
N VAL A 195 12.17 -0.15 30.22
CA VAL A 195 13.27 0.76 30.60
C VAL A 195 12.72 1.84 31.55
N LYS A 196 13.55 2.36 32.46
CA LYS A 196 13.17 3.22 33.60
C LYS A 196 12.24 4.39 33.28
N ASP A 197 12.27 4.95 32.07
CA ASP A 197 11.38 6.05 31.67
C ASP A 197 9.91 5.61 31.46
N GLY A 198 9.60 4.31 31.56
CA GLY A 198 8.25 3.73 31.52
C GLY A 198 7.53 3.80 30.17
N GLN A 199 8.04 4.59 29.21
CA GLN A 199 7.41 4.82 27.91
C GLN A 199 7.70 3.74 26.87
N TRP A 200 8.82 3.03 27.00
CA TRP A 200 9.30 2.09 25.99
C TRP A 200 9.25 0.65 26.49
N ILE A 201 8.69 -0.22 25.65
CA ILE A 201 8.81 -1.67 25.80
C ILE A 201 9.92 -2.14 24.86
N VAL A 202 10.90 -2.86 25.41
CA VAL A 202 12.10 -3.30 24.68
C VAL A 202 12.12 -4.81 24.53
N TYR A 203 12.36 -5.27 23.32
CA TYR A 203 12.45 -6.68 22.92
C TYR A 203 13.83 -6.94 22.29
N LEU A 204 14.51 -8.01 22.70
CA LEU A 204 15.75 -8.45 22.05
C LEU A 204 15.43 -9.39 20.88
N ILE A 205 15.41 -8.87 19.66
CA ILE A 205 15.02 -9.63 18.46
C ILE A 205 16.21 -9.72 17.52
N ASN A 206 16.65 -10.95 17.21
CA ASN A 206 17.80 -11.22 16.33
C ASN A 206 19.06 -10.42 16.73
N GLY A 207 19.34 -10.32 18.03
CA GLY A 207 20.49 -9.59 18.56
C GLY A 207 20.35 -8.06 18.57
N VAL A 208 19.16 -7.53 18.27
CA VAL A 208 18.87 -6.08 18.26
C VAL A 208 17.79 -5.75 19.28
N TYR A 209 18.05 -4.77 20.15
CA TYR A 209 17.03 -4.25 21.07
C TYR A 209 16.05 -3.34 20.33
N VAL A 210 14.88 -3.87 20.01
CA VAL A 210 13.79 -3.13 19.37
C VAL A 210 12.89 -2.54 20.45
N SER A 211 12.68 -1.23 20.40
CA SER A 211 11.85 -0.50 21.36
C SER A 211 10.58 -0.03 20.70
N ILE A 212 9.44 -0.28 21.35
CA ILE A 212 8.11 0.08 20.88
C ILE A 212 7.44 0.93 21.96
N GLU A 213 6.96 2.10 21.58
CA GLU A 213 6.00 2.88 22.37
C GLU A 213 4.63 2.74 21.70
N TYR A 214 3.63 2.36 22.49
CA TYR A 214 2.24 2.28 22.05
C TYR A 214 1.48 3.54 22.42
N TYR A 215 0.39 3.84 21.69
CA TYR A 215 -0.59 4.81 22.18
C TYR A 215 -1.19 4.33 23.51
N SER A 216 -1.32 5.24 24.48
CA SER A 216 -2.04 4.96 25.72
C SER A 216 -3.44 4.44 25.39
N LYS A 217 -3.86 3.35 26.04
CA LYS A 217 -5.27 2.95 26.02
C LYS A 217 -6.07 4.09 26.65
N LYS A 218 -6.97 4.69 25.87
CA LYS A 218 -8.03 5.53 26.44
C LYS A 218 -8.97 4.65 27.26
#